data_AF-J7R1P9-F1
#
_entry.id   AF-J7R1P9-F1
#
_cell.length_a   1.000
_cell.length_b   1.000
_cell.length_c   1.000
_cell.angle_alpha   90.00
_cell.angle_beta   90.00
_cell.angle_gamma   90.00
#
_symmetry.space_group_name_H-M   'P 1'
#
loop_
_entity.id
_entity.type
_entity.pdbx_description
1 polymer ?
#
loop_
_entity_poly.entity_id
_entity_poly.type
_entity_poly.pdbx_seq_one_letter_code
_entity_poly.pdbx_strand_id
1 'polypeptide(L)'
;MTYQQAGRIAVLKRILGWVIFIPALISTLISLLKFMNTRQENQEGINAVMLDFTHVMIDMMQANTPFLNLFWYNSPTPNFNGGVNVMFWVIFILIFVGLALQDSGARMSRQARFLREGVEDQLILEKAKGEEGLTREQIESRIVVPHHTIFLQFFSLYILPVICIAAGYVFFSLLGFI
;
A
#
# COMPACT_ATOMS: atom_id res chain seq x y z
N MET A 1 -12.02 20.78 11.67
CA MET A 1 -10.78 20.18 12.24
C MET A 1 -9.79 21.29 12.47
N THR A 2 -9.18 21.40 13.65
CA THR A 2 -8.04 22.32 13.82
C THR A 2 -6.82 21.77 13.07
N TYR A 3 -5.95 22.66 12.63
CA TYR A 3 -4.73 22.32 11.90
C TYR A 3 -3.90 21.20 12.55
N GLN A 4 -3.72 21.28 13.88
CA GLN A 4 -2.92 20.32 14.63
C GLN A 4 -3.55 18.92 14.62
N GLN A 5 -4.89 18.84 14.61
CA GLN A 5 -5.61 17.57 14.47
C GLN A 5 -5.45 17.00 13.06
N ALA A 6 -5.48 17.83 12.02
CA ALA A 6 -5.27 17.39 10.63
C ALA A 6 -3.87 16.76 10.44
N GLY A 7 -2.83 17.34 11.05
CA GLY A 7 -1.47 16.77 11.05
C GLY A 7 -1.38 15.40 11.74
N ARG A 8 -2.00 15.24 12.92
CA ARG A 8 -2.01 13.95 13.64
C ARG A 8 -2.76 12.87 12.87
N ILE A 9 -3.90 13.22 12.28
CA ILE A 9 -4.70 12.30 11.44
C ILE A 9 -3.91 11.89 10.19
N ALA A 10 -3.15 12.80 9.59
CA ALA A 10 -2.28 12.49 8.45
C ALA A 10 -1.22 11.44 8.80
N VAL A 11 -0.55 11.58 9.95
CA VAL A 11 0.45 10.61 10.42
C VAL A 11 -0.20 9.26 10.72
N LEU A 12 -1.35 9.26 11.40
CA LEU A 12 -2.09 8.04 11.70
C LEU A 12 -2.48 7.27 10.43
N LYS A 13 -2.99 7.97 9.41
CA LYS A 13 -3.29 7.37 8.09
C LYS A 13 -2.04 6.74 7.47
N ARG A 14 -0.88 7.38 7.55
CA ARG A 14 0.37 6.82 7.01
C ARG A 14 0.82 5.56 7.76
N ILE A 15 0.74 5.55 9.09
CA ILE A 15 1.10 4.38 9.90
C ILE A 15 0.17 3.21 9.57
N LEU A 16 -1.14 3.45 9.56
CA LEU A 16 -2.13 2.43 9.19
C LEU A 16 -1.89 1.91 7.76
N GLY A 17 -1.49 2.79 6.83
CA GLY A 17 -1.16 2.41 5.46
C GLY A 17 -0.02 1.40 5.42
N TRP A 18 1.07 1.66 6.15
CA TRP A 18 2.22 0.75 6.27
C TRP A 18 1.87 -0.57 6.97
N VAL A 19 1.08 -0.50 8.05
CA VAL A 19 0.64 -1.68 8.81
C VAL A 19 -0.23 -2.62 7.96
N ILE A 20 -1.00 -2.09 7.01
CA ILE A 20 -1.79 -2.91 6.07
C ILE A 20 -0.92 -3.37 4.89
N PHE A 21 -0.12 -2.45 4.32
CA PHE A 21 0.67 -2.69 3.12
C PHE A 21 1.74 -3.76 3.30
N ILE A 22 2.54 -3.70 4.39
CA ILE A 22 3.67 -4.62 4.57
C ILE A 22 3.20 -6.08 4.67
N PRO A 23 2.26 -6.44 5.56
CA PRO A 23 1.78 -7.81 5.64
C PRO A 23 1.10 -8.27 4.35
N ALA A 24 0.33 -7.41 3.69
CA ALA A 24 -0.35 -7.75 2.44
C ALA A 24 0.66 -8.02 1.30
N LEU A 25 1.71 -7.21 1.20
CA LEU A 25 2.76 -7.37 0.19
C LEU A 25 3.54 -8.66 0.42
N ILE A 26 4.00 -8.90 1.66
CA ILE A 26 4.73 -10.12 2.03
C ILE A 26 3.87 -11.36 1.76
N SER A 27 2.60 -11.33 2.18
CA SER A 27 1.69 -12.44 1.97
C SER A 27 1.49 -12.72 0.48
N THR A 28 1.29 -11.68 -0.33
CA THR A 28 1.12 -11.84 -1.79
C THR A 28 2.39 -12.40 -2.45
N LEU A 29 3.58 -11.94 -2.08
CA LEU A 29 4.84 -12.48 -2.61
C LEU A 29 4.97 -13.97 -2.28
N ILE A 30 4.73 -14.35 -1.03
CA ILE A 30 4.78 -15.76 -0.60
C ILE A 30 3.71 -16.59 -1.29
N SER A 31 2.50 -16.05 -1.47
CA SER A 31 1.43 -16.69 -2.24
C SER A 31 1.85 -16.99 -3.69
N LEU A 32 2.56 -16.08 -4.34
CA LEU A 32 3.10 -16.28 -5.70
C LEU A 32 4.21 -17.34 -5.71
N LEU A 33 5.12 -17.32 -4.73
CA LEU A 33 6.16 -18.36 -4.60
C LEU A 33 5.52 -19.75 -4.41
N LYS A 34 4.53 -19.86 -3.51
CA LYS A 34 3.79 -21.12 -3.29
C LYS A 34 3.05 -21.58 -4.54
N PHE A 35 2.51 -20.65 -5.34
CA PHE A 35 1.87 -20.97 -6.62
C PHE A 35 2.84 -21.60 -7.61
N MET A 36 4.04 -21.02 -7.75
CA MET A 36 5.09 -21.57 -8.60
C MET A 36 5.49 -22.98 -8.15
N ASN A 37 5.54 -23.23 -6.83
CA ASN A 37 5.84 -24.55 -6.27
C ASN A 37 4.74 -25.60 -6.56
N THR A 38 3.46 -25.20 -6.53
CA THR A 38 2.33 -26.15 -6.62
C THR A 38 1.96 -26.52 -8.07
N ARG A 39 2.20 -25.64 -9.05
CA ARG A 39 1.89 -25.90 -10.47
C ARG A 39 2.77 -26.97 -11.13
N GLN A 40 3.77 -27.45 -10.40
CA GLN A 40 4.76 -28.44 -10.79
C GLN A 40 4.20 -29.86 -11.01
N GLU A 41 3.11 -30.27 -10.34
CA GLU A 41 2.64 -31.67 -10.43
C GLU A 41 1.93 -32.03 -11.74
N ASN A 42 1.54 -31.04 -12.57
CA ASN A 42 0.65 -31.28 -13.71
C ASN A 42 1.27 -31.03 -15.10
N GLN A 43 2.55 -30.68 -15.21
CA GLN A 43 3.22 -30.45 -16.50
C GLN A 43 4.49 -31.30 -16.63
N GLU A 44 4.34 -32.52 -17.15
CA GLU A 44 5.47 -33.35 -17.59
C GLU A 44 6.04 -32.79 -18.90
N GLY A 45 7.18 -32.08 -18.83
CA GLY A 45 7.85 -31.53 -20.01
C GLY A 45 9.19 -30.87 -19.70
N ILE A 46 9.89 -30.36 -20.73
CA ILE A 46 11.26 -29.78 -20.74
C ILE A 46 11.51 -28.71 -19.64
N ASN A 47 10.46 -28.17 -19.03
CA ASN A 47 10.51 -27.29 -17.86
C ASN A 47 10.88 -27.98 -16.52
N ALA A 48 10.93 -29.31 -16.45
CA ALA A 48 11.22 -30.05 -15.20
C ALA A 48 12.50 -29.60 -14.50
N VAL A 49 13.55 -29.26 -15.24
CA VAL A 49 14.83 -28.76 -14.67
C VAL A 49 14.68 -27.35 -14.10
N MET A 50 14.01 -26.44 -14.82
CA MET A 50 13.70 -25.09 -14.35
C MET A 50 12.84 -25.12 -13.07
N LEU A 51 11.92 -26.08 -13.01
CA LEU A 51 11.03 -26.30 -11.86
C LEU A 51 11.79 -26.82 -10.63
N ASP A 52 12.76 -27.72 -10.82
CA ASP A 52 13.59 -28.23 -9.73
C ASP A 52 14.47 -27.13 -9.10
N PHE A 53 15.04 -26.24 -9.93
CA PHE A 53 15.72 -25.05 -9.44
C PHE A 53 14.79 -24.11 -8.66
N THR A 54 13.55 -23.93 -9.12
CA THR A 54 12.57 -23.07 -8.45
C THR A 54 12.20 -23.61 -7.07
N HIS A 55 12.00 -24.92 -6.93
CA HIS A 55 11.71 -25.57 -5.65
C HIS A 55 12.86 -25.38 -4.65
N VAL A 56 14.10 -25.67 -5.07
CA VAL A 56 15.29 -25.51 -4.23
C VAL A 56 15.47 -24.06 -3.79
N MET A 57 15.24 -23.09 -4.68
CA MET A 57 15.31 -21.68 -4.32
C MET A 57 14.23 -21.30 -3.29
N ILE A 58 12.99 -21.76 -3.46
CA ILE A 58 11.91 -21.49 -2.51
C ILE A 58 12.19 -22.12 -1.14
N ASP A 59 12.67 -23.37 -1.11
CA ASP A 59 13.05 -24.06 0.12
C ASP A 59 14.19 -23.33 0.84
N MET A 60 15.22 -22.92 0.11
CA MET A 60 16.32 -22.12 0.66
C MET A 60 15.81 -20.78 1.18
N MET A 61 14.89 -20.12 0.48
CA MET A 61 14.28 -18.87 0.96
C MET A 61 13.48 -19.09 2.24
N GLN A 62 12.68 -20.16 2.34
CA GLN A 62 11.91 -20.48 3.53
C GLN A 62 12.83 -20.82 4.72
N ALA A 63 13.85 -21.65 4.50
CA ALA A 63 14.82 -22.02 5.52
C ALA A 63 15.58 -20.80 6.07
N ASN A 64 15.89 -19.82 5.20
CA ASN A 64 16.59 -18.60 5.57
C ASN A 64 15.66 -17.49 6.11
N THR A 65 14.34 -17.64 6.03
CA THR A 65 13.36 -16.63 6.50
C THR A 65 12.37 -17.15 7.55
N PRO A 66 12.85 -17.69 8.69
CA PRO A 66 11.97 -18.25 9.72
C PRO A 66 11.03 -17.20 10.34
N PHE A 67 11.41 -15.92 10.33
CA PHE A 67 10.55 -14.82 10.78
C PHE A 67 9.32 -14.59 9.89
N LEU A 68 9.31 -15.14 8.67
CA LEU A 68 8.17 -15.09 7.73
C LEU A 68 7.29 -16.34 7.82
N ASN A 69 7.56 -17.28 8.73
CA ASN A 69 6.81 -18.54 8.85
C ASN A 69 5.30 -18.33 8.97
N LEU A 70 4.86 -17.30 9.70
CA LEU A 70 3.44 -16.93 9.78
C LEU A 70 2.83 -16.77 8.38
N PHE A 71 3.55 -16.13 7.46
CA PHE A 71 3.10 -15.93 6.09
C PHE A 71 3.28 -17.19 5.24
N TRP A 72 4.38 -17.94 5.38
CA TRP A 72 4.56 -19.21 4.66
C TRP A 72 3.40 -20.18 4.88
N TYR A 73 2.93 -20.30 6.13
CA TYR A 73 1.82 -21.19 6.46
C TYR A 73 0.44 -20.60 6.11
N ASN A 74 0.19 -19.31 6.36
CA ASN A 74 -1.16 -18.73 6.22
C ASN A 74 -1.44 -18.05 4.87
N SER A 75 -0.43 -17.79 4.04
CA SER A 75 -0.66 -17.07 2.78
C SER A 75 -1.41 -17.96 1.77
N PRO A 76 -2.52 -17.46 1.19
CA PRO A 76 -3.39 -18.23 0.29
C PRO A 76 -2.76 -18.37 -1.09
N THR A 77 -2.79 -19.56 -1.69
CA THR A 77 -2.27 -19.76 -3.05
C THR A 77 -3.28 -19.32 -4.11
N PRO A 78 -2.90 -18.47 -5.09
CA PRO A 78 -3.81 -18.11 -6.17
C PRO A 78 -4.19 -19.34 -7.01
N ASN A 79 -5.43 -19.38 -7.47
CA ASN A 79 -5.91 -20.40 -8.39
C ASN A 79 -6.50 -19.72 -9.63
N PHE A 80 -5.94 -20.02 -10.80
CA PHE A 80 -6.32 -19.44 -12.09
C PHE A 80 -7.15 -20.39 -12.97
N ASN A 81 -7.33 -21.66 -12.60
CA ASN A 81 -7.89 -22.69 -13.50
C ASN A 81 -9.31 -23.18 -13.16
N GLY A 82 -9.97 -22.66 -12.11
CA GLY A 82 -11.34 -23.11 -11.83
C GLY A 82 -12.00 -22.65 -10.53
N GLY A 83 -11.25 -22.08 -9.59
CA GLY A 83 -11.81 -21.50 -8.37
C GLY A 83 -11.18 -20.15 -8.06
N VAL A 84 -12.00 -19.11 -7.86
CA VAL A 84 -11.52 -17.80 -7.39
C VAL A 84 -11.09 -17.96 -5.93
N ASN A 85 -9.78 -17.91 -5.66
CA ASN A 85 -9.30 -17.80 -4.28
C ASN A 85 -9.57 -16.37 -3.77
N VAL A 86 -10.77 -16.15 -3.23
CA VAL A 86 -11.22 -14.84 -2.74
C VAL A 86 -10.24 -14.28 -1.70
N MET A 87 -9.69 -15.13 -0.83
CA MET A 87 -8.75 -14.70 0.20
C MET A 87 -7.48 -14.10 -0.40
N PHE A 88 -6.92 -14.71 -1.44
CA PHE A 88 -5.78 -14.15 -2.17
C PHE A 88 -6.10 -12.78 -2.76
N TRP A 89 -7.24 -12.66 -3.44
CA TRP A 89 -7.64 -11.39 -4.06
C TRP A 89 -7.90 -10.27 -3.04
N VAL A 90 -8.47 -10.61 -1.88
CA VAL A 90 -8.62 -9.65 -0.77
C VAL A 90 -7.27 -9.14 -0.29
N ILE A 91 -6.31 -10.03 -0.04
CA ILE A 91 -4.96 -9.65 0.38
C ILE A 91 -4.26 -8.83 -0.71
N PHE A 92 -4.40 -9.22 -1.97
CA PHE A 92 -3.85 -8.47 -3.10
C PHE A 92 -4.40 -7.05 -3.17
N ILE A 93 -5.73 -6.89 -3.04
CA ILE A 93 -6.37 -5.56 -3.04
C ILE A 93 -5.91 -4.72 -1.83
N LEU A 94 -5.70 -5.35 -0.67
CA LEU A 94 -5.23 -4.66 0.54
C LEU A 94 -3.87 -3.96 0.35
N ILE A 95 -3.01 -4.45 -0.54
CA ILE A 95 -1.77 -3.75 -0.92
C ILE A 95 -2.10 -2.34 -1.44
N PHE A 96 -3.01 -2.24 -2.40
CA PHE A 96 -3.38 -0.98 -3.04
C PHE A 96 -4.18 -0.07 -2.11
N VAL A 97 -5.00 -0.66 -1.23
CA VAL A 97 -5.67 0.08 -0.15
C VAL A 97 -4.64 0.70 0.81
N GLY A 98 -3.60 -0.05 1.19
CA GLY A 98 -2.50 0.44 2.02
C GLY A 98 -1.73 1.58 1.36
N LEU A 99 -1.39 1.44 0.07
CA LEU A 99 -0.73 2.49 -0.73
C LEU A 99 -1.59 3.74 -0.85
N ALA A 100 -2.89 3.58 -1.14
CA ALA A 100 -3.85 4.68 -1.18
C ALA A 100 -3.88 5.39 0.19
N LEU A 101 -4.03 4.66 1.29
CA LEU A 101 -4.05 5.26 2.61
C LEU A 101 -2.76 6.07 2.92
N GLN A 102 -1.60 5.57 2.52
CA GLN A 102 -0.31 6.25 2.64
C GLN A 102 -0.25 7.55 1.83
N ASP A 103 -0.61 7.50 0.55
CA ASP A 103 -0.65 8.66 -0.33
C ASP A 103 -1.60 9.75 0.19
N SER A 104 -2.66 9.34 0.91
CA SER A 104 -3.73 10.22 1.38
C SER A 104 -3.22 10.99 2.58
N GLY A 105 -2.59 10.27 3.51
CA GLY A 105 -1.88 10.86 4.63
C GLY A 105 -0.71 11.74 4.19
N ALA A 106 0.02 11.39 3.13
CA ALA A 106 1.13 12.22 2.62
C ALA A 106 0.65 13.58 2.10
N ARG A 107 -0.44 13.62 1.31
CA ARG A 107 -1.01 14.89 0.83
C ARG A 107 -1.61 15.72 1.96
N MET A 108 -2.34 15.07 2.88
CA MET A 108 -2.89 15.73 4.06
C MET A 108 -1.79 16.31 4.96
N SER A 109 -0.64 15.65 5.08
CA SER A 109 0.52 16.16 5.84
C SER A 109 1.16 17.40 5.20
N ARG A 110 1.20 17.48 3.86
CA ARG A 110 1.72 18.66 3.15
C ARG A 110 0.76 19.84 3.28
N GLN A 111 -0.52 19.58 3.11
CA GLN A 111 -1.56 20.60 3.24
C GLN A 111 -1.67 21.12 4.67
N ALA A 112 -1.52 20.23 5.66
CA ALA A 112 -1.23 20.66 7.01
C ALA A 112 0.01 21.53 6.93
N ARG A 113 1.24 21.07 6.75
CA ARG A 113 2.43 21.95 6.80
C ARG A 113 2.28 23.37 6.19
N PHE A 114 1.75 23.47 4.96
CA PHE A 114 1.45 24.73 4.28
C PHE A 114 0.49 25.66 5.05
N LEU A 115 -0.61 25.13 5.60
CA LEU A 115 -1.56 25.91 6.39
C LEU A 115 -0.94 26.47 7.68
N ARG A 116 0.08 25.84 8.27
CA ARG A 116 0.75 26.35 9.47
C ARG A 116 1.75 27.42 9.12
N GLU A 117 2.51 27.18 8.05
CA GLU A 117 3.42 28.19 7.50
C GLU A 117 2.60 29.46 7.13
N GLY A 118 1.45 29.31 6.46
CA GLY A 118 0.55 30.43 6.15
C GLY A 118 -0.06 31.14 7.37
N VAL A 119 -0.38 30.42 8.45
CA VAL A 119 -0.84 31.05 9.71
C VAL A 119 0.30 31.79 10.40
N GLU A 120 1.50 31.21 10.45
CA GLU A 120 2.68 31.84 11.06
C GLU A 120 3.09 33.11 10.31
N ASP A 121 3.07 33.09 8.97
CA ASP A 121 3.36 34.25 8.12
C ASP A 121 2.33 35.38 8.32
N GLN A 122 1.03 35.05 8.34
CA GLN A 122 -0.01 36.04 8.62
C GLN A 122 0.12 36.62 10.03
N LEU A 123 0.50 35.82 11.02
CA LEU A 123 0.68 36.30 12.39
C LEU A 123 1.88 37.25 12.53
N ILE A 124 2.94 37.07 11.72
CA ILE A 124 4.07 38.02 11.63
C ILE A 124 3.60 39.35 11.02
N LEU A 125 2.81 39.30 9.94
CA LEU A 125 2.26 40.49 9.28
C LEU A 125 1.25 41.24 10.16
N GLU A 126 0.41 40.52 10.90
CA GLU A 126 -0.58 41.10 11.82
C GLU A 126 0.08 41.67 13.07
N LYS A 127 1.15 41.05 13.60
CA LYS A 127 1.97 41.66 14.67
C LYS A 127 2.65 42.96 14.24
N ALA A 128 2.95 43.12 12.95
CA ALA A 128 3.49 44.37 12.41
C ALA A 128 2.45 45.50 12.36
N LYS A 129 1.15 45.20 12.45
CA LYS A 129 0.06 46.19 12.45
C LYS A 129 -0.31 46.74 13.84
N GLY A 130 0.30 46.25 14.93
CA GLY A 130 0.04 46.77 16.28
C GLY A 130 -1.31 46.33 16.86
N GLU A 131 -2.04 47.25 17.52
CA GLU A 131 -3.25 46.96 18.32
C GLU A 131 -4.47 46.47 17.51
N GLU A 132 -4.47 46.60 16.18
CA GLU A 132 -5.54 46.11 15.29
C GLU A 132 -5.27 44.70 14.73
N GLY A 133 -4.16 44.07 15.12
CA GLY A 133 -3.76 42.76 14.61
C GLY A 133 -4.69 41.64 15.06
N LEU A 134 -5.13 40.80 14.11
CA LEU A 134 -5.96 39.63 14.41
C LEU A 134 -5.23 38.63 15.31
N THR A 135 -5.93 38.09 16.31
CA THR A 135 -5.36 37.04 17.17
C THR A 135 -5.31 35.70 16.43
N ARG A 136 -4.39 34.82 16.84
CA ARG A 136 -4.18 33.50 16.24
C ARG A 136 -5.48 32.70 16.08
N GLU A 137 -6.36 32.78 17.07
CA GLU A 137 -7.65 32.06 17.11
C GLU A 137 -8.64 32.59 16.06
N GLN A 138 -8.62 33.89 15.77
CA GLN A 138 -9.47 34.50 14.73
C GLN A 138 -8.99 34.14 13.33
N ILE A 139 -7.68 34.06 13.11
CA ILE A 139 -7.08 33.62 11.84
C ILE A 139 -7.39 32.13 11.61
N GLU A 140 -7.23 31.29 12.63
CA GLU A 140 -7.55 29.85 12.56
C GLU A 140 -9.04 29.58 12.28
N SER A 141 -9.96 30.44 12.76
CA SER A 141 -11.41 30.30 12.53
C SER A 141 -11.85 30.51 11.08
N ARG A 142 -11.06 31.24 10.28
CA ARG A 142 -11.33 31.47 8.85
C ARG A 142 -10.76 30.39 7.94
N ILE A 143 -9.92 29.51 8.48
CA ILE A 143 -9.25 28.47 7.71
C ILE A 143 -10.14 27.24 7.61
N VAL A 144 -10.80 27.09 6.46
CA VAL A 144 -11.54 25.88 6.12
C VAL A 144 -10.54 24.84 5.61
N VAL A 145 -10.29 23.80 6.43
CA VAL A 145 -9.43 22.67 6.04
C VAL A 145 -10.16 21.81 4.99
N PRO A 146 -9.63 21.66 3.77
CA PRO A 146 -10.24 20.80 2.75
C PRO A 146 -10.19 19.33 3.17
N HIS A 147 -11.29 18.59 2.97
CA HIS A 147 -11.34 17.17 3.29
C HIS A 147 -10.67 16.36 2.18
N HIS A 148 -9.65 15.58 2.53
CA HIS A 148 -9.05 14.60 1.63
C HIS A 148 -9.53 13.18 1.97
N THR A 149 -10.21 12.55 1.01
CA THR A 149 -10.67 11.16 1.06
C THR A 149 -9.70 10.23 0.33
N ILE A 150 -9.70 8.96 0.71
CA ILE A 150 -8.86 7.89 0.12
C ILE A 150 -9.32 7.58 -1.32
N PHE A 151 -10.60 7.75 -1.61
CA PHE A 151 -11.20 7.50 -2.93
C PHE A 151 -10.72 8.44 -4.04
N LEU A 152 -10.08 9.57 -3.70
CA LEU A 152 -9.46 10.47 -4.68
C LEU A 152 -8.16 9.91 -5.27
N GLN A 153 -7.71 8.73 -4.84
CA GLN A 153 -6.49 8.06 -5.34
C GLN A 153 -6.81 7.10 -6.46
N PHE A 154 -7.43 7.65 -7.52
CA PHE A 154 -7.91 6.84 -8.60
C PHE A 154 -6.81 5.97 -9.23
N PHE A 155 -5.61 6.55 -9.38
CA PHE A 155 -4.45 5.84 -9.91
C PHE A 155 -4.03 4.67 -9.02
N SER A 156 -3.74 4.92 -7.73
CA SER A 156 -3.20 3.90 -6.83
C SER A 156 -4.21 2.80 -6.52
N LEU A 157 -5.51 3.14 -6.44
CA LEU A 157 -6.55 2.21 -6.01
C LEU A 157 -7.17 1.39 -7.16
N TYR A 158 -7.23 1.93 -8.39
CA TYR A 158 -7.91 1.27 -9.51
C TYR A 158 -6.99 0.96 -10.69
N ILE A 159 -6.07 1.85 -11.05
CA ILE A 159 -5.21 1.67 -12.22
C ILE A 159 -4.04 0.70 -11.90
N LEU A 160 -3.34 0.93 -10.78
CA LEU A 160 -2.22 0.07 -10.38
C LEU A 160 -2.59 -1.42 -10.23
N PRO A 161 -3.71 -1.81 -9.57
CA PRO A 161 -4.08 -3.23 -9.48
C PRO A 161 -4.22 -3.89 -10.85
N VAL A 162 -4.84 -3.21 -11.82
CA VAL A 162 -5.05 -3.74 -13.17
C VAL A 162 -3.72 -3.91 -13.90
N ILE A 163 -2.81 -2.93 -13.80
CA ILE A 163 -1.47 -3.02 -14.37
C ILE A 163 -0.70 -4.19 -13.74
N CYS A 164 -0.76 -4.34 -12.41
CA CYS A 164 -0.10 -5.45 -11.72
C CYS A 164 -0.65 -6.82 -12.14
N ILE A 165 -1.96 -6.95 -12.35
CA ILE A 165 -2.56 -8.20 -12.86
C ILE A 165 -2.07 -8.49 -14.27
N ALA A 166 -2.09 -7.49 -15.17
CA ALA A 166 -1.63 -7.66 -16.55
C ALA A 166 -0.14 -8.02 -16.62
N ALA A 167 0.70 -7.32 -15.86
CA ALA A 167 2.13 -7.60 -15.77
C ALA A 167 2.40 -9.01 -15.18
N GLY A 168 1.67 -9.38 -14.12
CA GLY A 168 1.76 -10.71 -13.54
C GLY A 168 1.36 -11.81 -14.51
N TYR A 169 0.28 -11.62 -15.26
CA TYR A 169 -0.16 -12.56 -16.29
C TYR A 169 0.91 -12.77 -17.37
N VAL A 170 1.47 -11.69 -17.92
CA VAL A 170 2.56 -11.77 -18.91
C VAL A 170 3.78 -12.48 -18.33
N PHE A 171 4.18 -12.14 -17.10
CA PHE A 171 5.32 -12.76 -16.43
C PHE A 171 5.15 -14.28 -16.23
N PHE A 172 3.99 -14.72 -15.70
CA PHE A 172 3.73 -16.14 -15.49
C PHE A 172 3.53 -16.91 -16.80
N SER A 173 2.98 -16.27 -17.84
CA SER A 173 2.85 -16.86 -19.16
C SER A 173 4.21 -17.07 -19.83
N LEU A 174 5.12 -16.10 -19.73
CA LEU A 174 6.50 -16.24 -20.24
C LEU A 174 7.28 -17.36 -19.55
N LEU A 175 7.00 -17.60 -18.27
CA LEU A 175 7.60 -18.68 -17.49
C LEU A 175 6.90 -20.05 -17.68
N GLY A 176 5.78 -20.09 -18.40
CA GLY A 176 5.02 -21.31 -18.68
C GLY A 176 4.14 -21.82 -17.52
N PHE A 177 3.86 -20.97 -16.51
CA PHE A 177 2.98 -21.34 -15.37
C PHE A 177 1.48 -21.14 -15.69
N ILE A 178 1.16 -20.38 -16.74
CA ILE A 178 -0.18 -20.09 -17.28
C ILE A 178 -0.12 -20.23 -18.80
#